data_AF-A0A2V8HF50-F1
#
_entry.id   AF-A0A2V8HF50-F1
#
_cell.length_a   1.000
_cell.length_b   1.000
_cell.length_c   1.000
_cell.angle_alpha   90.00
_cell.angle_beta   90.00
_cell.angle_gamma   90.00
#
_symmetry.space_group_name_H-M   'P 1'
#
loop_
_entity.id
_entity.type
_entity.pdbx_description
1 polymer ?
#
loop_
_entity_poly.entity_id
_entity_poly.type
_entity_poly.pdbx_seq_one_letter_code
_entity_poly.pdbx_strand_id
1 'polypeptide(L)'
;MDLPLAQRNAQLVIAREYGYAGWRDLTAEVSKRLGHGRRVIHDNDVERLKQLLAEYPALLSWQGDDDDGGLLGIATGAYGDSFDPDREQVFTRAACAELLIDAGAVVTPSVCQGIIESRARGLLQLFQRKGLLPRTLKFLGALGDLDAVRMALDENRNDLTTVNEAFVCACRFKHDAVASVLLERSIALDPELGTHVDGSLGRLAFIKYFI
;
A
#
# COMPACT_ATOMS: atom_id res chain seq x y z
N MET A 1 -30.97 -17.52 -29.68
CA MET A 1 -30.97 -17.23 -28.22
C MET A 1 -29.85 -18.05 -27.63
N ASP A 2 -28.71 -17.43 -27.34
CA ASP A 2 -27.57 -18.12 -26.72
C ASP A 2 -27.92 -18.45 -25.27
N LEU A 3 -27.92 -19.74 -24.94
CA LEU A 3 -28.00 -20.20 -23.55
C LEU A 3 -26.74 -19.70 -22.81
N PRO A 4 -26.87 -19.26 -21.54
CA PRO A 4 -25.69 -18.92 -20.76
C PRO A 4 -24.76 -20.13 -20.74
N LEU A 5 -23.50 -19.95 -21.14
CA LEU A 5 -22.49 -20.99 -21.02
C LEU A 5 -22.50 -21.45 -19.56
N ALA A 6 -22.96 -22.68 -19.32
CA ALA A 6 -22.80 -23.30 -18.01
C ALA A 6 -21.32 -23.17 -17.64
N GLN A 7 -21.02 -22.66 -16.43
CA GLN A 7 -19.67 -22.31 -15.97
C GLN A 7 -18.58 -23.32 -16.38
N ARG A 8 -18.91 -24.61 -16.30
CA ARG A 8 -18.06 -25.74 -16.71
C ARG A 8 -17.63 -25.69 -18.18
N ASN A 9 -18.52 -25.32 -19.10
CA ASN A 9 -18.22 -25.21 -20.52
C ASN A 9 -17.34 -23.99 -20.80
N ALA A 10 -17.60 -22.86 -20.15
CA ALA A 10 -16.73 -21.68 -20.25
C ALA A 10 -15.31 -21.98 -19.76
N GLN A 11 -15.18 -22.63 -18.60
CA GLN A 11 -13.88 -23.06 -18.06
C GLN A 11 -13.13 -24.03 -18.98
N LEU A 12 -13.83 -24.93 -19.66
CA LEU A 12 -13.24 -25.86 -20.64
C LEU A 12 -12.75 -25.15 -21.90
N VAL A 13 -13.52 -24.18 -22.41
CA VAL A 13 -13.13 -23.37 -23.58
C VAL A 13 -11.85 -22.61 -23.24
N ILE A 14 -11.81 -21.90 -22.11
CA ILE A 14 -10.63 -21.15 -21.67
C ILE A 14 -9.42 -22.08 -21.50
N ALA A 15 -9.58 -23.21 -20.80
CA ALA A 15 -8.46 -24.14 -20.61
C ALA A 15 -7.84 -24.60 -21.95
N ARG A 16 -8.67 -24.90 -22.95
CA ARG A 16 -8.21 -25.35 -24.26
C ARG A 16 -7.60 -24.24 -25.10
N GLU A 17 -8.10 -23.00 -25.00
CA GLU A 17 -7.49 -21.83 -25.64
C GLU A 17 -6.04 -21.65 -25.22
N TYR A 18 -5.72 -21.96 -23.96
CA TYR A 18 -4.35 -21.94 -23.43
C TYR A 18 -3.60 -23.27 -23.57
N GLY A 19 -4.16 -24.27 -24.28
CA GLY A 19 -3.51 -25.55 -24.56
C GLY A 19 -3.61 -26.60 -23.46
N TYR A 20 -4.48 -26.42 -22.45
CA TYR A 20 -4.67 -27.36 -21.35
C TYR A 20 -5.89 -28.27 -21.57
N ALA A 21 -5.81 -29.51 -21.09
CA ALA A 21 -6.87 -30.51 -21.27
C ALA A 21 -8.15 -30.17 -20.50
N GLY A 22 -8.03 -29.45 -19.37
CA GLY A 22 -9.16 -28.93 -18.61
C GLY A 22 -8.78 -27.84 -17.62
N TRP A 23 -9.79 -27.23 -17.02
CA TRP A 23 -9.65 -26.11 -16.07
C TRP A 23 -8.67 -26.41 -14.93
N ARG A 24 -8.70 -27.63 -14.40
CA ARG A 24 -7.82 -28.05 -13.31
C ARG A 24 -6.34 -27.97 -13.71
N ASP A 25 -5.98 -28.41 -14.90
CA ASP A 25 -4.59 -28.39 -15.38
C ASP A 25 -4.10 -26.96 -15.61
N LEU A 26 -4.95 -26.11 -16.19
CA LEU A 26 -4.69 -24.68 -16.32
C LEU A 26 -4.45 -24.04 -14.94
N THR A 27 -5.35 -24.26 -13.98
CA THR A 27 -5.21 -23.68 -12.63
C THR A 27 -3.97 -24.19 -11.89
N ALA A 28 -3.59 -25.46 -12.07
CA ALA A 28 -2.40 -26.02 -11.45
C ALA A 28 -1.12 -25.36 -11.99
N GLU A 29 -1.05 -25.13 -13.29
CA GLU A 29 0.10 -24.47 -13.91
C GLU A 29 0.16 -22.97 -13.54
N VAL A 30 -0.99 -22.29 -13.45
CA VAL A 30 -1.06 -20.92 -12.93
C VAL A 30 -0.56 -20.87 -11.49
N SER A 31 -1.08 -21.73 -10.59
CA SER A 31 -0.64 -21.80 -9.19
C SER A 31 0.85 -22.11 -9.07
N LYS A 32 1.39 -22.97 -9.92
CA LYS A 32 2.83 -23.27 -9.96
C LYS A 32 3.62 -22.00 -10.30
N ARG A 33 3.30 -21.30 -11.38
CA ARG A 33 4.01 -20.07 -11.80
C ARG A 33 3.94 -18.98 -10.74
N LEU A 34 2.78 -18.81 -10.11
CA LEU A 34 2.61 -17.89 -8.98
C LEU A 34 3.50 -18.27 -7.81
N GLY A 35 3.56 -19.55 -7.44
CA GLY A 35 4.48 -20.04 -6.41
C GLY A 35 5.96 -19.72 -6.71
N HIS A 36 6.36 -19.73 -7.98
CA HIS A 36 7.70 -19.30 -8.39
C HIS A 36 7.87 -17.79 -8.20
N GLY A 37 6.90 -16.97 -8.62
CA GLY A 37 6.92 -15.52 -8.41
C GLY A 37 7.02 -15.13 -6.93
N ARG A 38 6.21 -15.76 -6.07
CA ARG A 38 6.25 -15.53 -4.61
C ARG A 38 7.64 -15.85 -4.05
N ARG A 39 8.22 -16.99 -4.43
CA ARG A 39 9.55 -17.41 -3.96
C ARG A 39 10.65 -16.43 -4.40
N VAL A 40 10.65 -16.06 -5.67
CA VAL A 40 11.63 -15.11 -6.22
C VAL A 40 11.58 -13.77 -5.49
N ILE A 41 10.37 -13.27 -5.17
CA ILE A 41 10.21 -12.05 -4.38
C ILE A 41 10.71 -12.26 -2.94
N HIS A 42 10.36 -13.36 -2.28
CA HIS A 42 10.82 -13.64 -0.91
C HIS A 42 12.35 -13.71 -0.82
N ASP A 43 13.00 -14.27 -1.83
CA ASP A 43 14.46 -14.35 -1.98
C ASP A 43 15.09 -13.00 -2.39
N ASN A 44 14.27 -11.99 -2.70
CA ASN A 44 14.65 -10.67 -3.21
C ASN A 44 15.53 -10.74 -4.48
N ASP A 45 15.30 -11.75 -5.33
CA ASP A 45 16.04 -12.00 -6.57
C ASP A 45 15.45 -11.19 -7.73
N VAL A 46 15.91 -9.94 -7.86
CA VAL A 46 15.44 -8.97 -8.85
C VAL A 46 15.68 -9.44 -10.29
N GLU A 47 16.82 -10.08 -10.56
CA GLU A 47 17.16 -10.54 -11.92
C GLU A 47 16.28 -11.70 -12.35
N ARG A 48 16.02 -12.65 -11.46
CA ARG A 48 15.11 -13.74 -11.75
C ARG A 48 13.66 -13.27 -11.85
N LEU A 49 13.28 -12.25 -11.08
CA LEU A 49 11.96 -11.62 -11.21
C LEU A 49 11.82 -10.98 -12.59
N LYS A 50 12.84 -10.25 -13.06
CA LYS A 50 12.86 -9.65 -14.39
C LYS A 50 12.71 -10.69 -15.50
N GLN A 51 13.41 -11.81 -15.41
CA GLN A 51 13.27 -12.93 -16.35
C GLN A 51 11.85 -13.51 -16.33
N LEU A 52 11.29 -13.72 -15.14
CA LEU A 52 9.94 -14.26 -14.98
C LEU A 52 8.87 -13.34 -15.59
N LEU A 53 8.99 -12.02 -15.40
CA LEU A 53 8.07 -11.03 -15.97
C LEU A 53 8.18 -10.94 -17.50
N ALA A 54 9.37 -11.15 -18.05
CA ALA A 54 9.56 -11.22 -19.50
C ALA A 54 8.89 -12.47 -20.11
N GLU A 55 8.92 -13.60 -19.40
CA GLU A 55 8.28 -14.85 -19.84
C GLU A 55 6.76 -14.83 -19.62
N TYR A 56 6.30 -14.18 -18.54
CA TYR A 56 4.90 -14.16 -18.11
C TYR A 56 4.41 -12.75 -17.73
N PRO A 57 4.19 -11.85 -18.71
CA PRO A 57 3.81 -10.46 -18.44
C PRO A 57 2.45 -10.31 -17.72
N ALA A 58 1.54 -11.28 -17.89
CA ALA A 58 0.23 -11.28 -17.23
C ALA A 58 0.31 -11.35 -15.69
N LEU A 59 1.48 -11.70 -15.13
CA LEU A 59 1.73 -11.67 -13.69
C LEU A 59 1.63 -10.25 -13.09
N LEU A 60 1.83 -9.21 -13.89
CA LEU A 60 1.75 -7.80 -13.45
C LEU A 60 0.33 -7.35 -13.12
N SER A 61 -0.66 -7.95 -13.76
CA SER A 61 -2.09 -7.71 -13.51
C SER A 61 -2.70 -8.72 -12.55
N TRP A 62 -1.93 -9.72 -12.11
CA TRP A 62 -2.47 -10.74 -11.22
C TRP A 62 -2.72 -10.15 -9.84
N GLN A 63 -3.98 -10.19 -9.43
CA GLN A 63 -4.45 -9.92 -8.09
C GLN A 63 -4.92 -11.27 -7.56
N GLY A 64 -4.28 -11.79 -6.51
CA GLY A 64 -4.68 -13.07 -5.93
C GLY A 64 -6.08 -13.01 -5.32
N ASP A 65 -6.57 -14.15 -4.85
CA ASP A 65 -7.81 -14.21 -4.06
C ASP A 65 -7.61 -13.63 -2.65
N ASP A 66 -6.36 -13.42 -2.23
CA ASP A 66 -5.99 -12.80 -0.97
C ASP A 66 -5.83 -11.28 -1.15
N ASP A 67 -6.22 -10.49 -0.14
CA ASP A 67 -6.12 -9.01 -0.10
C ASP A 67 -4.67 -8.46 -0.24
N ASP A 68 -3.70 -9.36 -0.40
CA ASP A 68 -2.26 -9.16 -0.55
C ASP A 68 -1.85 -8.33 -1.78
N GLY A 69 -2.76 -7.89 -2.65
CA GLY A 69 -2.44 -6.93 -3.73
C GLY A 69 -1.51 -7.48 -4.82
N GLY A 70 -1.55 -8.80 -5.07
CA GLY A 70 -0.77 -9.45 -6.12
C GLY A 70 0.74 -9.50 -5.84
N LEU A 71 1.57 -9.62 -6.88
CA LEU A 71 3.02 -9.65 -6.72
C LEU A 71 3.58 -8.36 -6.09
N LEU A 72 2.98 -7.21 -6.42
CA LEU A 72 3.42 -5.94 -5.86
C LEU A 72 3.17 -5.89 -4.36
N GLY A 73 1.98 -6.30 -3.89
CA GLY A 73 1.71 -6.28 -2.46
C GLY A 73 2.51 -7.33 -1.68
N ILE A 74 2.91 -8.44 -2.29
CA ILE A 74 3.89 -9.37 -1.70
C ILE A 74 5.27 -8.69 -1.58
N ALA A 75 5.69 -7.91 -2.56
CA ALA A 75 6.98 -7.21 -2.53
C ALA A 75 7.01 -6.04 -1.54
N THR A 76 5.87 -5.34 -1.37
CA THR A 76 5.75 -4.23 -0.42
C THR A 76 5.33 -4.67 0.98
N GLY A 77 4.82 -5.89 1.12
CA GLY A 77 4.38 -6.45 2.39
C GLY A 77 5.55 -6.52 3.37
N ALA A 78 5.32 -6.05 4.59
CA ALA A 78 6.29 -6.09 5.66
C ALA A 78 5.73 -6.84 6.87
N TYR A 79 6.58 -7.61 7.54
CA TYR A 79 6.22 -8.25 8.79
C TYR A 79 6.40 -7.26 9.94
N GLY A 80 5.30 -6.64 10.38
CA GLY A 80 5.31 -5.70 11.50
C GLY A 80 5.85 -4.31 11.16
N ASP A 81 6.35 -3.61 12.18
CA ASP A 81 6.82 -2.22 12.08
C ASP A 81 8.21 -2.13 11.42
N SER A 82 8.24 -1.46 10.27
CA SER A 82 9.39 -1.23 9.38
C SER A 82 9.82 0.24 9.37
N PHE A 83 9.53 1.01 10.41
CA PHE A 83 9.97 2.41 10.50
C PHE A 83 11.50 2.55 10.60
N ASP A 84 12.17 1.54 11.15
CA ASP A 84 13.62 1.46 11.20
C ASP A 84 14.18 1.04 9.83
N PRO A 85 15.16 1.76 9.24
CA PRO A 85 15.66 1.47 7.91
C PRO A 85 16.24 0.06 7.73
N ASP A 86 16.94 -0.46 8.75
CA ASP A 86 17.54 -1.79 8.68
C ASP A 86 16.44 -2.86 8.69
N ARG A 87 15.42 -2.67 9.54
CA ARG A 87 14.22 -3.53 9.52
C ARG A 87 13.46 -3.44 8.21
N GLU A 88 13.28 -2.24 7.65
CA GLU A 88 12.61 -2.06 6.37
C GLU A 88 13.33 -2.85 5.27
N GLN A 89 14.66 -2.80 5.24
CA GLN A 89 15.45 -3.55 4.26
C GLN A 89 15.28 -5.07 4.39
N VAL A 90 15.11 -5.58 5.62
CA VAL A 90 14.93 -7.02 5.87
C VAL A 90 13.48 -7.46 5.65
N PHE A 91 12.51 -6.61 5.98
CA PHE A 91 11.09 -6.94 5.96
C PHE A 91 10.38 -6.57 4.68
N THR A 92 10.96 -5.75 3.82
CA THR A 92 10.38 -5.36 2.54
C THR A 92 11.29 -5.74 1.38
N ARG A 93 10.72 -5.85 0.17
CA ARG A 93 11.46 -6.22 -1.05
C ARG A 93 11.45 -5.02 -1.98
N ALA A 94 11.94 -3.89 -1.48
CA ALA A 94 11.84 -2.59 -2.16
C ALA A 94 12.37 -2.60 -3.60
N ALA A 95 13.46 -3.31 -3.86
CA ALA A 95 14.02 -3.44 -5.21
C ALA A 95 13.08 -4.24 -6.15
N CYS A 96 12.47 -5.33 -5.66
CA CYS A 96 11.46 -6.06 -6.42
C CYS A 96 10.21 -5.21 -6.64
N ALA A 97 9.77 -4.44 -5.63
CA ALA A 97 8.63 -3.54 -5.73
C ALA A 97 8.87 -2.44 -6.78
N GLU A 98 10.06 -1.84 -6.79
CA GLU A 98 10.44 -0.85 -7.81
C GLU A 98 10.44 -1.46 -9.21
N LEU A 99 11.02 -2.65 -9.40
CA LEU A 99 10.98 -3.36 -10.69
C LEU A 99 9.54 -3.63 -11.15
N LEU A 100 8.67 -4.09 -10.25
CA LEU A 100 7.26 -4.38 -10.56
C LEU A 100 6.51 -3.11 -10.96
N ILE A 101 6.74 -2.00 -10.25
CA ILE A 101 6.17 -0.69 -10.60
C ILE A 101 6.64 -0.25 -11.99
N ASP A 102 7.93 -0.34 -12.26
CA ASP A 102 8.51 0.08 -13.55
C ASP A 102 8.04 -0.81 -14.71
N ALA A 103 7.71 -2.05 -14.43
CA ALA A 103 7.10 -2.97 -15.38
C ALA A 103 5.59 -2.73 -15.60
N GLY A 104 4.95 -1.87 -14.81
CA GLY A 104 3.53 -1.54 -14.92
C GLY A 104 2.61 -2.44 -14.09
N ALA A 105 3.08 -2.96 -12.96
CA ALA A 105 2.24 -3.68 -12.02
C ALA A 105 1.07 -2.81 -11.54
N VAL A 106 -0.10 -3.42 -11.39
CA VAL A 106 -1.30 -2.73 -10.91
C VAL A 106 -1.17 -2.43 -9.42
N VAL A 107 -1.30 -1.16 -9.04
CA VAL A 107 -1.29 -0.72 -7.65
C VAL A 107 -2.71 -0.74 -7.09
N THR A 108 -2.98 -1.64 -6.16
CA THR A 108 -4.28 -1.68 -5.44
C THR A 108 -4.26 -0.74 -4.24
N PRO A 109 -5.44 -0.28 -3.76
CA PRO A 109 -5.52 0.50 -2.53
C PRO A 109 -4.91 -0.21 -1.30
N SER A 110 -5.03 -1.54 -1.22
CA SER A 110 -4.47 -2.35 -0.12
C SER A 110 -2.95 -2.25 -0.04
N VAL A 111 -2.25 -2.16 -1.18
CA VAL A 111 -0.79 -1.94 -1.23
C VAL A 111 -0.41 -0.62 -0.56
N CYS A 112 -1.06 0.48 -0.95
CA CYS A 112 -0.79 1.79 -0.35
C CYS A 112 -1.13 1.81 1.15
N GLN A 113 -2.21 1.13 1.54
CA GLN A 113 -2.60 1.03 2.94
C GLN A 113 -1.58 0.23 3.77
N GLY A 114 -1.08 -0.90 3.24
CA GLY A 114 -0.06 -1.72 3.89
C GLY A 114 1.27 -1.00 4.09
N ILE A 115 1.65 -0.07 3.21
CA ILE A 115 2.85 0.77 3.38
C ILE A 115 2.72 1.69 4.60
N ILE A 116 1.54 2.30 4.79
CA ILE A 116 1.26 3.13 5.98
C ILE A 116 1.25 2.27 7.25
N GLU A 117 0.63 1.10 7.19
CA GLU A 117 0.48 0.19 8.32
C GLU A 117 1.80 -0.41 8.78
N SER A 118 2.68 -0.76 7.85
CA SER A 118 4.04 -1.23 8.14
C SER A 118 5.01 -0.10 8.47
N ARG A 119 4.64 1.17 8.28
CA ARG A 119 5.52 2.34 8.42
C ARG A 119 6.79 2.25 7.54
N ALA A 120 6.72 1.55 6.41
CA ALA A 120 7.83 1.39 5.47
C ALA A 120 8.09 2.72 4.73
N ARG A 121 9.01 3.53 5.28
CA ARG A 121 9.25 4.91 4.83
C ARG A 121 9.91 4.95 3.46
N GLY A 122 10.86 4.07 3.19
CA GLY A 122 11.51 3.92 1.90
C GLY A 122 10.50 3.58 0.79
N LEU A 123 9.59 2.63 1.06
CA LEU A 123 8.49 2.31 0.15
C LEU A 123 7.52 3.47 -0.05
N LEU A 124 7.15 4.17 1.02
CA LEU A 124 6.30 5.36 0.94
C LEU A 124 6.92 6.43 0.02
N GLN A 125 8.22 6.69 0.19
CA GLN A 125 8.96 7.62 -0.66
C GLN A 125 9.09 7.13 -2.11
N LEU A 126 9.30 5.82 -2.32
CA LEU A 126 9.31 5.22 -3.66
C LEU A 126 7.98 5.47 -4.37
N PHE A 127 6.86 5.18 -3.72
CA PHE A 127 5.54 5.37 -4.30
C PHE A 127 5.24 6.85 -4.57
N GLN A 128 5.69 7.75 -3.70
CA GLN A 128 5.60 9.20 -3.94
C GLN A 128 6.36 9.60 -5.21
N ARG A 129 7.63 9.18 -5.35
CA ARG A 129 8.46 9.50 -6.53
C ARG A 129 7.86 8.96 -7.83
N LYS A 130 7.20 7.80 -7.78
CA LYS A 130 6.52 7.18 -8.93
C LYS A 130 5.12 7.74 -9.17
N GLY A 131 4.63 8.66 -8.33
CA GLY A 131 3.30 9.28 -8.47
C GLY A 131 2.13 8.34 -8.19
N LEU A 132 2.34 7.31 -7.37
CA LEU A 132 1.37 6.22 -7.14
C LEU A 132 0.52 6.40 -5.88
N LEU A 133 0.89 7.36 -5.02
CA LEU A 133 0.15 7.58 -3.77
C LEU A 133 -1.14 8.37 -4.00
N PRO A 134 -2.26 7.97 -3.36
CA PRO A 134 -3.45 8.79 -3.32
C PRO A 134 -3.15 10.15 -2.67
N ARG A 135 -3.70 11.22 -3.25
CA ARG A 135 -3.56 12.61 -2.71
C ARG A 135 -4.57 12.89 -1.59
N THR A 136 -4.68 11.98 -0.62
CA THR A 136 -5.54 12.17 0.55
C THR A 136 -4.74 12.71 1.73
N LEU A 137 -5.40 13.39 2.66
CA LEU A 137 -4.77 14.00 3.83
C LEU A 137 -3.95 12.98 4.65
N LYS A 138 -4.41 11.73 4.70
CA LYS A 138 -3.71 10.60 5.32
C LYS A 138 -2.30 10.37 4.75
N PHE A 139 -2.18 10.27 3.43
CA PHE A 139 -0.88 10.05 2.78
C PHE A 139 0.01 11.28 2.85
N LEU A 140 -0.56 12.49 2.72
CA LEU A 140 0.19 13.73 2.92
C LEU A 140 0.75 13.84 4.34
N GLY A 141 -0.05 13.45 5.34
CA GLY A 141 0.35 13.36 6.74
C GLY A 141 1.51 12.39 6.95
N ALA A 142 1.43 11.19 6.36
CA ALA A 142 2.47 10.18 6.44
C ALA A 142 3.77 10.57 5.73
N LEU A 143 3.69 11.36 4.64
CA LEU A 143 4.85 11.88 3.91
C LEU A 143 5.54 13.03 4.66
N GLY A 144 4.83 13.69 5.57
CA GLY A 144 5.32 14.88 6.25
C GLY A 144 5.32 16.13 5.37
N ASP A 145 4.53 16.14 4.30
CA ASP A 145 4.43 17.29 3.38
C ASP A 145 3.53 18.38 3.98
N LEU A 146 4.15 19.28 4.75
CA LEU A 146 3.45 20.32 5.51
C LEU A 146 2.67 21.28 4.60
N ASP A 147 3.24 21.66 3.47
CA ASP A 147 2.62 22.62 2.57
C ASP A 147 1.43 21.98 1.84
N ALA A 148 1.57 20.73 1.39
CA ALA A 148 0.46 20.00 0.80
C ALA A 148 -0.67 19.74 1.81
N VAL A 149 -0.34 19.44 3.08
CA VAL A 149 -1.34 19.30 4.15
C VAL A 149 -2.11 20.61 4.35
N ARG A 150 -1.43 21.75 4.44
CA ARG A 150 -2.08 23.05 4.59
C ARG A 150 -3.03 23.36 3.43
N MET A 151 -2.54 23.21 2.19
CA MET A 151 -3.37 23.39 1.00
C MET A 151 -4.61 22.48 1.02
N ALA A 152 -4.43 21.19 1.35
CA ALA A 152 -5.53 20.23 1.40
C ALA A 152 -6.57 20.54 2.50
N LEU A 153 -6.14 21.17 3.61
CA LEU A 153 -7.03 21.61 4.69
C LEU A 153 -7.83 22.86 4.32
N ASP A 154 -7.24 23.76 3.51
CA ASP A 154 -7.89 24.99 3.05
C ASP A 154 -8.89 24.73 1.91
N GLU A 155 -8.54 23.81 1.00
CA GLU A 155 -9.37 23.50 -0.18
C GLU A 155 -10.56 22.59 0.14
N ASN A 156 -10.43 21.71 1.14
CA ASN A 156 -11.43 20.68 1.43
C ASN A 156 -12.09 20.86 2.81
N ARG A 157 -13.42 20.67 2.85
CA ARG A 157 -14.14 20.46 4.12
C ARG A 157 -13.87 19.05 4.63
N ASN A 158 -12.69 18.85 5.19
CA ASN A 158 -12.33 17.60 5.86
C ASN A 158 -13.13 17.45 7.15
N ASP A 159 -13.72 16.29 7.37
CA ASP A 159 -14.35 15.95 8.65
C ASP A 159 -13.29 15.61 9.72
N LEU A 160 -13.74 15.56 10.98
CA LEU A 160 -12.86 15.29 12.11
C LEU A 160 -12.16 13.93 11.98
N THR A 161 -12.85 12.90 11.46
CA THR A 161 -12.28 11.56 11.27
C THR A 161 -11.09 11.59 10.31
N THR A 162 -11.24 12.26 9.17
CA THR A 162 -10.18 12.40 8.16
C THR A 162 -8.96 13.14 8.71
N VAL A 163 -9.18 14.21 9.47
CA VAL A 163 -8.09 14.97 10.10
C VAL A 163 -7.40 14.13 11.18
N ASN A 164 -8.15 13.38 11.99
CA ASN A 164 -7.60 12.50 13.02
C ASN A 164 -6.79 11.34 12.44
N GLU A 165 -7.26 10.71 11.35
CA GLU A 165 -6.50 9.67 10.66
C GLU A 165 -5.16 10.20 10.13
N ALA A 166 -5.18 11.40 9.52
CA ALA A 166 -3.97 12.06 9.06
C ALA A 166 -3.03 12.43 10.22
N PHE A 167 -3.58 12.91 11.34
CA PHE A 167 -2.82 13.23 12.54
C PHE A 167 -2.09 11.99 13.07
N VAL A 168 -2.79 10.86 13.21
CA VAL A 168 -2.19 9.60 13.64
C VAL A 168 -1.10 9.15 12.68
N CYS A 169 -1.30 9.29 11.37
CA CYS A 169 -0.27 8.97 10.39
C CYS A 169 0.96 9.87 10.53
N ALA A 170 0.79 11.18 10.67
CA ALA A 170 1.90 12.12 10.89
C ALA A 170 2.69 11.77 12.16
N CYS A 171 2.02 11.43 13.26
CA CYS A 171 2.68 10.97 14.48
C CYS A 171 3.43 9.64 14.27
N ARG A 172 2.79 8.65 13.63
CA ARG A 172 3.45 7.37 13.31
C ARG A 172 4.71 7.54 12.49
N PHE A 173 4.76 8.52 11.58
CA PHE A 173 5.98 8.80 10.80
C PHE A 173 6.91 9.86 11.44
N LYS A 174 6.59 10.30 12.66
CA LYS A 174 7.35 11.28 13.46
C LYS A 174 7.48 12.65 12.79
N HIS A 175 6.41 13.11 12.16
CA HIS A 175 6.32 14.42 11.52
C HIS A 175 5.67 15.46 12.46
N ASP A 176 6.42 15.91 13.47
CA ASP A 176 5.92 16.82 14.51
C ASP A 176 5.21 18.07 13.97
N ALA A 177 5.78 18.73 12.95
CA ALA A 177 5.22 19.96 12.38
C ALA A 177 3.86 19.73 11.72
N VAL A 178 3.71 18.60 11.01
CA VAL A 178 2.46 18.21 10.37
C VAL A 178 1.43 17.76 11.39
N ALA A 179 1.86 16.95 12.37
CA ALA A 179 1.02 16.53 13.49
C ALA A 179 0.48 17.74 14.27
N SER A 180 1.29 18.78 14.48
CA SER A 180 0.86 20.01 15.14
C SER A 180 -0.24 20.72 14.34
N VAL A 181 -0.09 20.91 13.03
CA VAL A 181 -1.12 21.58 12.21
C VAL A 181 -2.41 20.77 12.19
N LEU A 182 -2.31 19.44 12.10
CA LEU A 182 -3.48 18.56 12.11
C LEU A 182 -4.18 18.56 13.47
N LEU A 183 -3.44 18.59 14.57
CA LEU A 183 -4.01 18.71 15.92
C LEU A 183 -4.77 20.03 16.11
N GLU A 184 -4.18 21.16 15.70
CA GLU A 184 -4.87 22.46 15.71
C GLU A 184 -6.17 22.40 14.92
N ARG A 185 -6.14 21.73 13.77
CA ARG A 185 -7.33 21.55 12.95
C ARG A 185 -8.38 20.66 13.62
N SER A 186 -7.97 19.57 14.27
CA SER A 186 -8.88 18.71 15.04
C SER A 186 -9.53 19.49 16.19
N ILE A 187 -8.76 20.31 16.92
CA ILE A 187 -9.28 21.16 18.01
C ILE A 187 -10.27 22.21 17.48
N ALA A 188 -10.00 22.78 16.31
CA ALA A 188 -10.93 23.73 15.68
C ALA A 188 -12.27 23.08 15.28
N LEU A 189 -12.25 21.77 14.95
CA LEU A 189 -13.45 20.99 14.62
C LEU A 189 -14.14 20.43 15.89
N ASP A 190 -13.38 20.18 16.95
CA ASP A 190 -13.83 19.68 18.25
C ASP A 190 -13.15 20.46 19.41
N PRO A 191 -13.79 21.53 19.90
CA PRO A 191 -13.23 22.35 20.99
C PRO A 191 -13.10 21.61 22.33
N GLU A 192 -13.86 20.54 22.57
CA GLU A 192 -13.74 19.75 23.80
C GLU A 192 -12.41 19.01 23.84
N LEU A 193 -11.96 18.45 22.71
CA LEU A 193 -10.62 17.89 22.54
C LEU A 193 -9.54 18.90 22.95
N GLY A 194 -9.68 20.16 22.52
CA GLY A 194 -8.75 21.23 22.88
C GLY A 194 -8.65 21.45 24.38
N THR A 195 -9.79 21.48 25.06
CA THR A 195 -9.85 21.64 26.52
C THR A 195 -9.14 20.50 27.25
N HIS A 196 -9.28 19.26 26.78
CA HIS A 196 -8.60 18.09 27.36
C HIS A 196 -7.09 18.09 27.09
N VAL A 197 -6.67 18.43 25.87
CA VAL A 197 -5.26 18.48 25.50
C VAL A 197 -4.55 19.61 26.29
N ASP A 198 -5.13 20.80 26.33
CA ASP A 198 -4.55 21.96 27.01
C ASP A 198 -4.57 21.81 28.54
N GLY A 199 -5.59 21.16 29.08
CA GLY A 199 -5.70 20.83 30.51
C GLY A 199 -4.82 19.67 30.99
N SER A 200 -4.11 18.98 30.08
CA SER A 200 -3.25 17.84 30.40
C SER A 200 -1.75 18.22 30.38
N LEU A 201 -0.94 17.58 29.54
CA LEU A 201 0.50 17.85 29.41
C LEU A 201 0.79 18.97 28.38
N GLY A 202 -0.24 19.51 27.73
CA GLY A 202 -0.15 20.50 26.66
C GLY A 202 0.07 19.88 25.27
N ARG A 203 -0.23 20.65 24.22
CA ARG A 203 -0.29 20.17 22.81
C ARG A 203 0.99 19.50 22.33
N LEU A 204 2.16 20.07 22.65
CA LEU A 204 3.44 19.50 22.24
C LEU A 204 3.73 18.17 22.92
N ALA A 205 3.45 18.06 24.23
CA ALA A 205 3.61 16.81 24.96
C ALA A 205 2.60 15.74 24.50
N PHE A 206 1.38 16.16 24.14
CA PHE A 206 0.38 15.29 23.56
C PHE A 206 0.87 14.67 22.23
N ILE A 207 1.46 15.45 21.34
CA ILE A 207 2.07 14.91 20.10
C ILE A 207 3.22 13.94 20.43
N LYS A 208 4.09 14.30 21.38
CA LYS A 208 5.20 13.44 21.79
C LYS A 208 4.76 12.12 22.42
N TYR A 209 3.57 12.06 23.01
CA TYR A 209 3.01 10.81 23.52
C TYR A 209 2.69 9.80 22.40
N PHE A 210 2.41 10.27 21.17
CA PHE A 210 2.10 9.40 20.02
C PHE A 210 3.34 8.99 19.19
N ILE A 211 4.55 9.50 19.50
CA ILE A 211 5.79 9.34 18.70
C ILE A 211 6.80 8.41 19.38
#